data_AF-A0A4R8IMY0-F1
#
_entry.id   AF-A0A4R8IMY0-F1
#
_cell.length_a   1.000
_cell.length_b   1.000
_cell.length_c   1.000
_cell.angle_alpha   90.00
_cell.angle_beta   90.00
_cell.angle_gamma   90.00
#
_symmetry.space_group_name_H-M   'P 1'
#
loop_
_entity.id
_entity.type
_entity.pdbx_description
1 polymer ?
#
loop_
_entity_poly.entity_id
_entity_poly.type
_entity_poly.pdbx_seq_one_letter_code
_entity_poly.pdbx_strand_id
1 'polypeptide(L)'
;MAAENSHTTRLIDCDAGRRLGCQSFCCHLLVRLKPHEMEQTDDGTPPKSFIDKDAEGYCTHFDKQTSLCGIWAQRPEVCREYECNTDVMLQIALREEFRNIVELARKAVTTYIPAETYTFIPEIDSDEKEK
;
A
#
# COMPACT_ATOMS: atom_id res chain seq x y z
N MET A 1 -25.82 24.18 -1.84
CA MET A 1 -24.40 24.51 -1.58
C MET A 1 -23.75 23.25 -1.05
N ALA A 2 -23.41 22.34 -1.95
CA ALA A 2 -22.71 21.11 -1.58
C ALA A 2 -21.22 21.45 -1.51
N ALA A 3 -20.60 21.19 -0.37
CA ALA A 3 -19.16 21.29 -0.23
C ALA A 3 -18.53 20.27 -1.18
N GLU A 4 -17.86 20.75 -2.21
CA GLU A 4 -16.93 19.96 -3.00
C GLU A 4 -15.78 19.59 -2.06
N ASN A 5 -15.88 18.43 -1.42
CA ASN A 5 -14.76 17.82 -0.75
C ASN A 5 -13.75 17.44 -1.83
N SER A 6 -12.81 18.35 -2.09
CA SER A 6 -11.58 18.08 -2.80
C SER A 6 -10.84 16.97 -2.04
N HIS A 7 -11.07 15.72 -2.42
CA HIS A 7 -10.22 14.60 -2.01
C HIS A 7 -8.88 14.75 -2.73
N THR A 8 -8.01 15.58 -2.17
CA THR A 8 -6.63 15.71 -2.63
C THR A 8 -5.92 14.39 -2.35
N THR A 9 -5.75 13.55 -3.37
CA THR A 9 -4.90 12.35 -3.26
C THR A 9 -3.49 12.81 -2.95
N ARG A 10 -3.00 12.52 -1.74
CA ARG A 10 -1.63 12.83 -1.34
C ARG A 10 -0.70 11.80 -1.91
N LEU A 11 0.12 12.21 -2.87
CA LEU A 11 1.15 11.35 -3.44
C LEU A 11 2.37 11.37 -2.53
N ILE A 12 2.99 10.21 -2.32
CA ILE A 12 4.23 10.06 -1.54
C ILE A 12 5.40 9.69 -2.43
N ASP A 13 6.60 10.11 -2.06
CA ASP A 13 7.85 9.68 -2.69
C ASP A 13 8.14 8.22 -2.30
N CYS A 14 7.76 7.28 -3.16
CA CYS A 14 8.03 5.86 -2.95
C CYS A 14 9.53 5.54 -2.90
N ASP A 15 10.38 6.29 -3.60
CA ASP A 15 11.83 6.09 -3.55
C ASP A 15 12.39 6.50 -2.18
N ALA A 16 11.98 7.65 -1.66
CA ALA A 16 12.32 8.04 -0.29
C ALA A 16 11.78 7.04 0.74
N GLY A 17 10.54 6.58 0.57
CA GLY A 17 9.95 5.55 1.44
C GLY A 17 10.78 4.27 1.47
N ARG A 18 11.25 3.78 0.31
CA ARG A 18 12.12 2.61 0.22
C ARG A 18 13.48 2.84 0.88
N ARG A 19 14.10 4.01 0.68
CA ARG A 19 15.36 4.38 1.36
C ARG A 19 15.21 4.44 2.88
N LEU A 20 14.02 4.80 3.37
CA LEU A 20 13.67 4.78 4.79
C LEU A 20 13.32 3.38 5.32
N GLY A 21 13.29 2.36 4.46
CA GLY A 21 13.04 0.97 4.86
C GLY A 21 11.59 0.52 4.77
N CYS A 22 10.73 1.19 3.98
CA CYS A 22 9.32 0.78 3.89
C CYS A 22 9.13 -0.62 3.27
N GLN A 23 10.15 -1.18 2.60
CA GLN A 23 10.14 -2.52 2.02
C GLN A 23 8.95 -2.78 1.08
N SER A 24 8.46 -1.75 0.38
CA SER A 24 7.25 -1.82 -0.44
C SER A 24 6.03 -2.32 0.34
N PHE A 25 5.92 -1.91 1.61
CA PHE A 25 4.90 -2.35 2.58
C PHE A 25 3.47 -2.37 2.04
N CYS A 26 3.06 -1.38 1.25
CA CYS A 26 1.72 -1.34 0.66
C CYS A 26 1.43 -2.57 -0.23
N CYS A 27 2.44 -3.15 -0.86
CA CYS A 27 2.32 -4.36 -1.66
C CYS A 27 2.23 -5.63 -0.80
N HIS A 28 2.49 -5.57 0.52
CA HIS A 28 2.28 -6.68 1.45
C HIS A 28 0.88 -6.69 2.09
N LEU A 29 0.15 -5.57 2.07
CA LEU A 29 -1.19 -5.45 2.64
C LEU A 29 -2.21 -6.39 2.00
N LEU A 30 -3.17 -6.88 2.80
CA LEU A 30 -4.34 -7.58 2.29
C LEU A 30 -5.34 -6.56 1.74
N VAL A 31 -5.33 -6.39 0.42
CA VAL A 31 -6.20 -5.41 -0.26
C VAL A 31 -7.48 -6.11 -0.71
N ARG A 32 -8.61 -5.71 -0.12
CA ARG A 32 -9.94 -6.15 -0.54
C ARG A 32 -10.41 -5.27 -1.70
N LEU A 33 -10.73 -5.88 -2.83
CA LEU A 33 -11.26 -5.21 -4.02
C LEU A 33 -12.69 -4.71 -3.77
N LYS A 34 -13.07 -3.59 -4.41
CA LYS A 34 -14.48 -3.18 -4.43
C LYS A 34 -15.25 -4.08 -5.41
N PRO A 35 -16.58 -4.27 -5.25
CA PRO A 35 -17.34 -5.22 -6.07
C PRO A 35 -17.22 -5.02 -7.59
N HIS A 36 -17.05 -3.78 -8.04
CA HIS A 36 -16.91 -3.44 -9.47
C HIS A 36 -15.50 -3.73 -10.02
N GLU A 37 -14.53 -4.03 -9.17
CA GLU A 37 -13.15 -4.38 -9.51
C GLU A 37 -12.90 -5.89 -9.43
N MET A 38 -13.90 -6.66 -8.97
CA MET A 38 -13.80 -8.12 -8.85
C MET A 38 -14.07 -8.77 -10.21
N GLU A 39 -13.14 -9.59 -10.66
CA GLU A 39 -13.32 -10.38 -11.88
C GLU A 39 -14.38 -11.48 -11.65
N GLN A 40 -15.35 -11.55 -12.56
CA GLN A 40 -16.37 -12.58 -12.53
C GLN A 40 -15.77 -13.93 -12.91
N THR A 41 -16.33 -15.00 -12.35
CA THR A 41 -15.94 -16.37 -12.65
C THR A 41 -16.97 -16.97 -13.60
N ASP A 42 -16.50 -17.72 -14.59
CA ASP A 42 -17.37 -18.38 -15.57
C ASP A 42 -18.07 -19.64 -15.01
N ASP A 43 -17.54 -20.19 -13.92
CA ASP A 43 -17.97 -21.45 -13.31
C ASP A 43 -18.98 -21.27 -12.16
N GLY A 44 -19.39 -20.03 -11.87
CA GLY A 44 -20.36 -19.70 -10.82
C GLY A 44 -19.78 -19.71 -9.40
N THR A 45 -18.46 -19.86 -9.24
CA THR A 45 -17.81 -19.70 -7.94
C THR A 45 -17.79 -18.22 -7.51
N PRO A 46 -17.75 -17.88 -6.21
CA PRO A 46 -17.68 -16.48 -5.80
C PRO A 46 -16.42 -15.80 -6.38
N PRO A 47 -16.54 -14.57 -6.92
CA PRO A 47 -15.40 -13.87 -7.47
C PRO A 47 -14.36 -13.57 -6.38
N LYS A 48 -13.08 -13.53 -6.80
CA LYS A 48 -12.00 -13.20 -5.88
C LYS A 48 -12.17 -11.78 -5.37
N SER A 49 -12.19 -11.64 -4.04
CA SER A 49 -12.41 -10.34 -3.38
C SER A 49 -11.13 -9.67 -2.89
N PHE A 50 -9.97 -10.28 -3.09
CA PHE A 50 -8.66 -9.74 -2.68
C PHE A 50 -7.66 -9.84 -3.84
N ILE A 51 -6.70 -8.91 -3.85
CA ILE A 51 -5.53 -9.02 -4.73
C ILE A 51 -4.70 -10.24 -4.31
N ASP A 52 -4.35 -11.08 -5.28
CA ASP A 52 -3.52 -12.26 -5.07
C ASP A 52 -2.11 -11.87 -4.57
N LYS A 53 -1.47 -12.82 -3.87
CA LYS A 53 -0.10 -12.70 -3.38
C LYS A 53 0.80 -13.71 -4.06
N ASP A 54 2.06 -13.33 -4.27
CA ASP A 54 3.10 -14.26 -4.68
C ASP A 54 3.64 -15.07 -3.49
N ALA A 55 4.58 -15.97 -3.77
CA ALA A 55 5.20 -16.83 -2.75
C ALA A 55 6.04 -16.06 -1.72
N GLU A 56 6.46 -14.83 -2.04
CA GLU A 56 7.23 -13.95 -1.17
C GLU A 56 6.32 -13.00 -0.37
N GLY A 57 5.00 -13.03 -0.60
CA GLY A 57 4.02 -12.23 0.13
C GLY A 57 3.79 -10.83 -0.44
N TYR A 58 4.33 -10.52 -1.62
CA TYR A 58 3.99 -9.31 -2.37
C TYR A 58 2.68 -9.51 -3.13
N CYS A 59 1.97 -8.43 -3.43
CA CYS A 59 0.86 -8.49 -4.38
C CYS A 59 1.37 -8.86 -5.78
N THR A 60 0.52 -9.51 -6.57
CA THR A 60 0.86 -9.93 -7.95
C THR A 60 1.23 -8.77 -8.89
N HIS A 61 0.97 -7.52 -8.49
CA HIS A 61 1.34 -6.33 -9.26
C HIS A 61 2.65 -5.68 -8.84
N PHE A 62 3.37 -6.24 -7.86
CA PHE A 62 4.68 -5.74 -7.45
C PHE A 62 5.72 -6.04 -8.53
N ASP A 63 6.39 -5.00 -9.03
CA ASP A 63 7.51 -5.15 -9.95
C ASP A 63 8.81 -5.30 -9.16
N LYS A 64 9.38 -6.51 -9.20
CA LYS A 64 10.61 -6.86 -8.48
C LYS A 64 11.86 -6.16 -9.02
N GLN A 65 11.85 -5.71 -10.28
CA GLN A 65 13.00 -5.02 -10.88
C GLN A 65 13.08 -3.57 -10.40
N THR A 66 11.93 -2.89 -10.39
CA THR A 66 11.85 -1.46 -10.03
C THR A 66 11.49 -1.24 -8.56
N SER A 67 11.02 -2.28 -7.86
CA SER A 67 10.44 -2.18 -6.53
C SER A 67 9.28 -1.18 -6.45
N LEU A 68 8.54 -1.03 -7.54
CA LEU A 68 7.36 -0.17 -7.69
C LEU A 68 6.12 -1.01 -8.01
N CYS A 69 4.95 -0.37 -7.94
CA CYS A 69 3.72 -1.00 -8.41
C CYS A 69 3.70 -0.97 -9.95
N GLY A 70 3.62 -2.14 -10.58
CA GLY A 70 3.59 -2.29 -12.03
C GLY A 70 2.30 -1.78 -12.69
N ILE A 71 1.24 -1.54 -11.90
CA ILE A 71 -0.06 -1.04 -12.39
C ILE A 71 -0.42 0.33 -11.78
N TRP A 72 0.56 1.20 -11.49
CA TRP A 72 0.34 2.43 -10.73
C TRP A 72 -0.89 3.25 -11.15
N ALA A 73 -1.10 3.41 -12.47
CA ALA A 73 -2.22 4.16 -13.05
C ALA A 73 -3.57 3.43 -12.98
N GLN A 74 -3.55 2.09 -12.93
CA GLN A 74 -4.73 1.22 -12.88
C GLN A 74 -4.95 0.61 -11.49
N ARG A 75 -4.21 1.07 -10.47
CA ARG A 75 -4.32 0.57 -9.09
C ARG A 75 -5.78 0.52 -8.65
N PRO A 76 -6.22 -0.52 -7.93
CA PRO A 76 -7.56 -0.56 -7.38
C PRO A 76 -7.87 0.65 -6.50
N GLU A 77 -9.14 0.98 -6.35
CA GLU A 77 -9.60 2.17 -5.63
C GLU A 77 -9.05 2.22 -4.21
N VAL A 78 -9.08 1.10 -3.49
CA VAL A 78 -8.50 0.99 -2.15
C VAL A 78 -7.00 1.29 -2.13
N CYS A 79 -6.25 0.91 -3.17
CA CYS A 79 -4.83 1.25 -3.29
C CYS A 79 -4.58 2.73 -3.63
N ARG A 80 -5.54 3.41 -4.29
CA ARG A 80 -5.47 4.85 -4.58
C ARG A 80 -5.81 5.70 -3.35
N GLU A 81 -6.75 5.22 -2.54
CA GLU A 81 -7.19 5.84 -1.27
C GLU A 81 -6.19 5.62 -0.14
N TYR A 82 -5.27 4.66 -0.27
CA TYR A 82 -4.30 4.32 0.78
C TYR A 82 -3.27 5.43 1.01
N GLU A 83 -3.17 5.90 2.26
CA GLU A 83 -2.21 6.89 2.72
C GLU A 83 -1.13 6.25 3.60
N CYS A 84 0.13 6.37 3.19
CA CYS A 84 1.25 5.74 3.91
C CYS A 84 1.44 6.32 5.31
N ASN A 85 1.43 7.65 5.45
CA ASN A 85 1.81 8.33 6.68
C ASN A 85 0.77 8.21 7.81
N THR A 86 -0.42 7.70 7.52
CA THR A 86 -1.48 7.46 8.52
C THR A 86 -1.52 6.00 8.97
N ASP A 87 -0.77 5.10 8.33
CA ASP A 87 -0.72 3.68 8.68
C ASP A 87 0.30 3.41 9.79
N VAL A 88 -0.19 2.95 10.94
CA VAL A 88 0.65 2.57 12.09
C VAL A 88 1.52 1.34 11.78
N MET A 89 1.03 0.42 10.95
CA MET A 89 1.79 -0.76 10.55
C MET A 89 3.01 -0.40 9.70
N LEU A 90 2.95 0.71 8.94
CA LEU A 90 4.11 1.25 8.24
C LEU A 90 5.22 1.62 9.24
N GLN A 91 4.89 2.14 10.42
CA GLN A 91 5.91 2.54 11.40
C GLN A 91 6.71 1.34 11.90
N ILE A 92 6.09 0.17 11.99
CA ILE A 92 6.78 -1.07 12.32
C ILE A 92 7.60 -1.54 11.11
N ALA A 93 7.02 -1.50 9.90
CA ALA A 93 7.70 -1.88 8.66
C ALA A 93 8.98 -1.07 8.40
N LEU A 94 9.01 0.21 8.78
CA LEU A 94 10.19 1.08 8.65
C LEU A 94 11.33 0.72 9.63
N ARG A 95 11.04 -0.03 10.70
CA ARG A 95 12.00 -0.33 11.79
C ARG A 95 12.37 -1.81 11.85
N GLU A 96 11.54 -2.67 11.29
CA GLU A 96 11.66 -4.12 11.40
C GLU A 96 11.58 -4.74 10.01
N GLU A 97 12.48 -5.68 9.73
CA GLU A 97 12.37 -6.53 8.55
C GLU A 97 11.16 -7.47 8.68
N PHE A 98 10.43 -7.65 7.57
CA PHE A 98 9.31 -8.58 7.51
C PHE A 98 9.20 -9.17 6.11
N ARG A 99 8.79 -10.44 6.03
CA ARG A 99 8.59 -11.10 4.72
C ARG A 99 7.14 -11.06 4.26
N ASN A 100 6.21 -11.02 5.20
CA ASN A 100 4.79 -11.01 4.88
C ASN A 100 3.99 -10.31 5.99
N ILE A 101 2.72 -10.05 5.70
CA ILE A 101 1.83 -9.33 6.61
C ILE A 101 1.59 -10.06 7.94
N VAL A 102 1.68 -11.40 7.97
CA VAL A 102 1.50 -12.17 9.21
C VAL A 102 2.69 -11.97 10.15
N GLU A 103 3.92 -11.96 9.62
CA GLU A 103 5.12 -11.66 10.41
C GLU A 103 5.07 -10.24 10.97
N LEU A 104 4.68 -9.26 10.14
CA LEU A 104 4.56 -7.87 10.57
C LEU A 104 3.49 -7.71 11.65
N ALA A 105 2.32 -8.35 11.49
CA ALA A 105 1.24 -8.33 12.49
C ALA A 105 1.69 -8.92 13.83
N ARG A 106 2.49 -9.99 13.83
CA ARG A 106 3.04 -10.55 15.07
C ARG A 106 3.98 -9.57 15.78
N LYS A 107 4.86 -8.90 15.03
CA LYS A 107 5.75 -7.86 15.57
C LYS A 107 4.95 -6.66 16.10
N ALA A 108 3.84 -6.30 15.45
CA ALA A 108 2.97 -5.22 15.87
C ALA A 108 2.37 -5.42 17.26
N VAL A 109 2.10 -6.67 17.65
CA VAL A 109 1.54 -6.98 18.98
C VAL A 109 2.52 -6.65 20.11
N THR A 110 3.82 -6.79 19.86
CA THR A 110 4.87 -6.61 20.89
C THR A 110 5.60 -5.27 20.80
N THR A 111 5.34 -4.50 19.75
CA THR A 111 6.10 -3.27 19.47
C THR A 111 5.23 -2.05 19.76
N TYR A 112 5.68 -1.20 20.68
CA TYR A 112 5.09 0.11 20.91
C TYR A 112 5.94 1.20 20.26
N ILE A 113 5.31 2.03 19.42
CA ILE A 113 5.95 3.16 18.76
C ILE A 113 5.18 4.42 19.16
N PRO A 114 5.77 5.34 19.93
CA PRO A 114 5.14 6.62 20.26
C PRO A 114 4.91 7.47 19.00
N ALA A 115 3.75 8.11 18.88
CA ALA A 115 3.36 8.91 17.70
C ALA A 115 4.35 10.04 17.39
N GLU A 116 4.92 10.65 18.43
CA GLU A 116 5.96 11.69 18.35
C GLU A 116 7.26 11.21 17.69
N THR A 117 7.47 9.90 17.60
CA THR A 117 8.65 9.29 16.97
C THR A 117 8.38 8.78 15.56
N TYR A 118 7.18 9.01 15.01
CA TYR A 118 6.82 8.50 13.69
C TYR A 118 7.73 9.07 12.61
N THR A 119 8.09 8.19 11.69
CA THR A 119 8.86 8.54 10.50
C THR A 119 7.87 8.81 9.38
N PHE A 120 7.94 10.00 8.79
CA PHE A 120 7.08 10.41 7.69
C PHE A 120 7.82 10.27 6.37
N ILE A 121 7.17 9.63 5.40
CA ILE A 121 7.65 9.59 4.02
C ILE A 121 7.30 10.94 3.37
N PRO A 122 8.24 11.58 2.67
CA PRO A 122 7.98 12.84 1.95
C PRO A 122 6.80 12.72 0.98
N GLU A 123 5.95 13.74 0.94
CA GLU A 123 4.91 13.90 -0.08
C GLU A 123 5.52 14.50 -1.36
N ILE A 124 4.96 14.18 -2.52
CA ILE A 124 5.32 14.78 -3.81
C ILE A 124 4.11 15.51 -4.37
N ASP A 125 4.35 16.68 -4.96
CA ASP A 125 3.30 17.43 -5.64
C ASP A 125 2.89 16.71 -6.93
N SER A 126 1.59 16.64 -7.19
CA SER A 126 1.00 15.99 -8.37
C SER A 126 1.43 16.61 -9.71
N ASP A 127 2.05 17.80 -9.70
CA ASP A 127 2.44 18.56 -10.90
C ASP A 127 3.82 18.17 -11.45
N GLU A 128 4.62 17.35 -10.76
CA GLU A 128 6.00 17.03 -11.19
C GLU A 128 6.15 15.77 -12.05
N LYS A 129 5.05 15.14 -12.49
CA LYS A 129 5.07 13.94 -13.38
C LYS A 129 4.73 14.22 -14.85
N GLU A 130 5.02 15.41 -15.35
CA GLU A 130 5.22 15.64 -16.79
C GLU A 130 6.71 15.86 -17.07
N LYS A 131 7.51 14.80 -17.03
CA LYS A 131 8.78 14.74 -17.77
C LYS A 131 9.25 13.31 -18.02
#